data_AF-A0A517M1W4-F1
#
_entry.id   AF-A0A517M1W4-F1
#
_cell.length_a   1.000
_cell.length_b   1.000
_cell.length_c   1.000
_cell.angle_alpha   90.00
_cell.angle_beta   90.00
_cell.angle_gamma   90.00
#
_symmetry.space_group_name_H-M   'P 1'
#
loop_
_entity.id
_entity.type
_entity.pdbx_description
1 polymer ?
#
loop_
_entity_poly.entity_id
_entity_poly.type
_entity_poly.pdbx_seq_one_letter_code
_entity_poly.pdbx_strand_id
1 'polypeptide(L)'
;MSTYSPDDAPIPNPPKSNKAIKIVIAVVLIGLGIICCGCLGAVALTWMAYGDSVETIKGNRIVQQNLGDVTSAEIDFQSTGELADQGGPQQLVFSVEGTAGSGKVVVATGPAGLELRTLILEDGTEIDLQEQDDRIPMEFDIDSGELEIDTGELQIDSGDLVPQA
;
A
#
# COMPACT_ATOMS: atom_id res chain seq x y z
N MET A 1 42.80 -73.84 35.37
CA MET A 1 41.37 -73.81 35.01
C MET A 1 40.89 -72.38 35.23
N SER A 2 40.86 -71.57 34.17
CA SER A 2 40.35 -70.19 34.24
C SER A 2 38.89 -70.18 33.83
N THR A 3 38.06 -69.67 34.72
CA THR A 3 36.60 -69.58 34.60
C THR A 3 36.22 -68.53 33.56
N TYR A 4 35.40 -68.92 32.59
CA TYR A 4 34.75 -68.05 31.61
C TYR A 4 33.55 -67.34 32.28
N SER A 5 33.51 -66.01 32.28
CA SER A 5 32.31 -65.23 32.66
C SER A 5 31.54 -64.84 31.38
N PRO A 6 30.31 -65.32 31.18
CA PRO A 6 29.45 -64.89 30.09
C PRO A 6 28.62 -63.68 30.51
N ASP A 7 29.20 -62.48 30.47
CA ASP A 7 28.47 -61.22 30.77
C ASP A 7 28.79 -60.11 29.76
N ASP A 8 28.74 -60.44 28.46
CA ASP A 8 28.68 -59.43 27.38
C ASP A 8 27.54 -59.80 26.41
N ALA A 9 26.30 -59.73 26.91
CA ALA A 9 25.14 -59.67 26.05
C ALA A 9 24.88 -58.20 25.69
N PRO A 10 24.77 -57.83 24.39
CA PRO A 10 24.42 -56.48 23.99
C PRO A 10 23.04 -56.12 24.54
N ILE A 11 22.97 -55.08 25.38
CA ILE A 11 21.69 -54.57 25.88
C ILE A 11 20.92 -54.03 24.66
N PRO A 12 19.74 -54.56 24.31
CA PRO A 12 18.97 -54.02 23.21
C PRO A 12 18.52 -52.60 23.56
N ASN A 13 18.94 -51.61 22.78
CA ASN A 13 18.45 -50.25 22.90
C ASN A 13 16.92 -50.25 22.75
N PRO A 14 16.15 -49.58 23.64
CA PRO A 14 14.70 -49.61 23.58
C PRO A 14 14.23 -49.01 22.25
N PRO A 15 13.23 -49.61 21.59
CA PRO A 15 12.72 -49.11 20.32
C PRO A 15 12.17 -47.70 20.52
N LYS A 16 12.80 -46.73 19.85
CA LYS A 16 12.41 -45.32 19.91
C LYS A 16 10.93 -45.19 19.56
N SER A 17 10.12 -44.78 20.53
CA SER A 17 8.67 -44.69 20.41
C SER A 17 8.29 -43.67 19.34
N ASN A 18 7.85 -44.17 18.19
CA ASN A 18 7.35 -43.38 17.06
C ASN A 18 6.13 -42.51 17.44
N LYS A 19 5.53 -42.72 18.62
CA LYS A 19 4.43 -41.89 19.12
C LYS A 19 4.90 -40.47 19.45
N ALA A 20 6.09 -40.32 20.04
CA ALA A 20 6.64 -39.00 20.34
C ALA A 20 6.95 -38.21 19.07
N ILE A 21 7.52 -38.87 18.05
CA ILE A 21 7.78 -38.27 16.75
C ILE A 21 6.48 -37.86 16.05
N LYS A 22 5.44 -38.70 16.10
CA LYS A 22 4.12 -38.38 15.54
C LYS A 22 3.45 -37.20 16.25
N ILE A 23 3.59 -37.08 17.57
CA ILE A 23 3.04 -35.95 18.34
C ILE A 23 3.79 -34.65 17.97
N VAL A 24 5.12 -34.69 17.89
CA VAL A 24 5.91 -33.52 17.48
C VAL A 24 5.55 -33.08 16.06
N ILE A 25 5.43 -34.02 15.12
CA ILE A 25 5.01 -33.70 13.74
C ILE A 25 3.60 -33.11 13.70
N ALA A 26 2.66 -33.66 14.47
CA ALA A 26 1.30 -33.13 14.54
C ALA A 26 1.26 -31.70 15.10
N VAL A 27 2.01 -31.42 16.17
CA VAL A 27 2.10 -30.08 16.77
C VAL A 27 2.77 -29.09 15.80
N VAL A 28 3.81 -29.50 15.09
CA VAL A 28 4.47 -28.65 14.09
C VAL A 28 3.55 -28.35 12.91
N LEU A 29 2.80 -29.33 12.40
CA LEU A 29 1.86 -29.10 11.28
C LEU A 29 0.66 -28.26 11.68
N ILE A 30 0.14 -28.42 12.90
CA ILE A 30 -0.94 -27.59 13.42
C ILE A 30 -0.44 -26.16 13.70
N GLY A 31 0.75 -26.03 14.30
CA GLY A 31 1.38 -24.72 14.54
C GLY A 31 1.70 -23.99 13.24
N LEU A 32 2.27 -24.70 12.24
CA LEU A 32 2.53 -24.16 10.91
C LEU A 32 1.23 -23.82 10.17
N GLY A 33 0.17 -24.62 10.33
CA GLY A 33 -1.13 -24.35 9.75
C GLY A 33 -1.82 -23.12 10.36
N ILE A 34 -1.71 -22.93 11.67
CA ILE A 34 -2.26 -21.75 12.36
C ILE A 34 -1.46 -20.49 12.01
N ILE A 35 -0.13 -20.59 11.94
CA ILE A 35 0.74 -19.50 11.48
C ILE A 35 0.46 -19.20 10.01
N CYS A 36 0.30 -20.20 9.14
CA CYS A 36 0.02 -19.99 7.73
C CYS A 36 -1.37 -19.37 7.51
N CYS A 37 -2.43 -19.90 8.12
CA CYS A 37 -3.78 -19.35 7.98
C CYS A 37 -3.98 -18.02 8.71
N GLY A 38 -3.32 -17.81 9.85
CA GLY A 38 -3.37 -16.56 10.60
C GLY A 38 -2.59 -15.43 9.91
N CYS A 39 -1.39 -15.72 9.39
CA CYS A 39 -0.59 -14.74 8.67
C CYS A 39 -1.16 -14.43 7.29
N LEU A 40 -1.66 -15.43 6.53
CA LEU A 40 -2.27 -15.16 5.23
C LEU A 40 -3.53 -14.30 5.34
N GLY A 41 -4.35 -14.51 6.38
CA GLY A 41 -5.50 -13.66 6.65
C GLY A 41 -5.11 -12.22 6.99
N ALA A 42 -4.15 -12.05 7.91
CA ALA A 42 -3.68 -10.71 8.31
C ALA A 42 -3.01 -9.97 7.15
N VAL A 43 -2.15 -10.64 6.37
CA VAL A 43 -1.46 -10.06 5.21
C VAL A 43 -2.44 -9.73 4.08
N ALA A 44 -3.46 -10.57 3.84
CA ALA A 44 -4.48 -10.27 2.82
C ALA A 44 -5.34 -9.05 3.21
N LEU A 45 -5.71 -8.93 4.48
CA LEU A 45 -6.48 -7.79 4.97
C LEU A 45 -5.66 -6.49 4.95
N THR A 46 -4.38 -6.54 5.32
CA THR A 46 -3.50 -5.36 5.23
C THR A 46 -3.18 -4.98 3.79
N TRP A 47 -3.04 -5.95 2.87
CA TRP A 47 -2.82 -5.65 1.44
C TRP A 47 -4.02 -4.96 0.79
N MET A 48 -5.25 -5.34 1.15
CA MET A 48 -6.45 -4.67 0.64
C MET A 48 -6.59 -3.25 1.19
N ALA A 49 -6.31 -3.01 2.47
CA ALA A 49 -6.35 -1.67 3.07
C ALA A 49 -5.28 -0.74 2.48
N TYR A 50 -4.12 -1.30 2.11
CA TYR A 50 -3.06 -0.57 1.43
C TYR A 50 -3.47 -0.12 0.03
N GLY A 51 -4.08 -1.01 -0.76
CA GLY A 51 -4.51 -0.71 -2.12
C GLY A 51 -5.47 0.49 -2.19
N ASP A 52 -6.47 0.49 -1.31
CA ASP A 52 -7.48 1.55 -1.23
C ASP A 52 -6.86 2.90 -0.83
N SER A 53 -5.89 2.88 0.09
CA SER A 53 -5.15 4.07 0.51
C SER A 53 -4.33 4.67 -0.63
N VAL A 54 -3.60 3.83 -1.37
CA VAL A 54 -2.76 4.26 -2.50
C VAL A 54 -3.60 4.77 -3.66
N GLU A 55 -4.74 4.14 -3.93
CA GLU A 55 -5.65 4.58 -4.98
C GLU A 55 -6.29 5.93 -4.63
N THR A 56 -6.65 6.14 -3.37
CA THR A 56 -7.13 7.42 -2.85
C THR A 56 -6.07 8.52 -2.99
N ILE A 57 -4.80 8.22 -2.65
CA ILE A 57 -3.66 9.15 -2.83
C ILE A 57 -3.47 9.49 -4.31
N LYS A 58 -3.49 8.48 -5.19
CA LYS A 58 -3.36 8.64 -6.65
C LYS A 58 -4.48 9.46 -7.25
N GLY A 59 -5.72 9.28 -6.78
CA GLY A 59 -6.89 10.00 -7.27
C GLY A 59 -6.99 11.44 -6.80
N ASN A 60 -6.18 11.86 -5.82
CA ASN A 60 -6.28 13.19 -5.26
C ASN A 60 -5.60 14.24 -6.16
N ARG A 61 -6.37 15.25 -6.56
CA ARG A 61 -5.90 16.33 -7.45
C ARG A 61 -4.75 17.15 -6.84
N ILE A 62 -4.77 17.43 -5.54
CA ILE A 62 -3.73 18.23 -4.88
C ILE A 62 -2.42 17.44 -4.79
N VAL A 63 -2.51 16.14 -4.51
CA VAL A 63 -1.34 15.24 -4.56
C VAL A 63 -0.74 15.25 -5.97
N GLN A 64 -1.54 15.06 -7.02
CA GLN A 64 -1.02 15.09 -8.40
C GLN A 64 -0.47 16.47 -8.82
N GLN A 65 -1.08 17.56 -8.37
CA GLN A 65 -0.60 18.91 -8.69
C GLN A 65 0.78 19.21 -8.11
N ASN A 66 1.11 18.65 -6.93
CA ASN A 66 2.36 18.93 -6.24
C ASN A 66 3.44 17.85 -6.50
N LEU A 67 3.05 16.59 -6.65
CA LEU A 67 3.98 15.44 -6.77
C LEU A 67 4.04 14.90 -8.21
N GLY A 68 3.10 15.27 -9.08
CA GLY A 68 2.95 14.69 -10.41
C GLY A 68 2.27 13.32 -10.38
N ASP A 69 2.56 12.48 -11.38
CA ASP A 69 2.09 11.10 -11.42
C ASP A 69 2.76 10.29 -10.31
N VAL A 70 1.98 9.76 -9.38
CA VAL A 70 2.47 8.96 -8.26
C VAL A 70 2.99 7.61 -8.76
N THR A 71 4.30 7.42 -8.68
CA THR A 71 5.00 6.20 -9.09
C THR A 71 5.03 5.18 -7.96
N SER A 72 5.24 5.64 -6.73
CA SER A 72 5.30 4.81 -5.53
C SER A 72 4.59 5.48 -4.36
N ALA A 73 4.01 4.66 -3.48
CA ALA A 73 3.46 5.10 -2.21
C ALA A 73 3.71 3.96 -1.23
N GLU A 74 4.44 4.22 -0.13
CA GLU A 74 4.84 3.25 0.89
C GLU A 74 4.46 3.75 2.28
N ILE A 75 4.08 2.87 3.19
CA ILE A 75 3.78 3.28 4.58
C ILE A 75 5.08 3.62 5.30
N ASP A 76 5.17 4.84 5.81
CA ASP A 76 6.20 5.27 6.74
C ASP A 76 5.77 4.87 8.16
N PHE A 77 6.15 3.66 8.58
CA PHE A 77 5.83 3.13 9.90
C PHE A 77 6.44 3.95 11.04
N GLN A 78 7.55 4.66 10.78
CA GLN A 78 8.21 5.49 11.78
C GLN A 78 7.36 6.72 12.08
N SER A 79 7.05 7.51 11.04
CA SER A 79 6.19 8.70 11.16
C SER A 79 4.76 8.33 11.57
N THR A 80 4.26 7.17 11.15
CA THR A 80 2.98 6.61 11.62
C THR A 80 3.01 6.33 13.13
N GLY A 81 4.07 5.71 13.64
CA GLY A 81 4.23 5.44 15.07
C GLY A 81 4.27 6.73 15.89
N GLU A 82 4.99 7.74 15.41
CA GLU A 82 5.09 9.06 16.05
C GLU A 82 3.73 9.78 16.12
N LEU A 83 2.88 9.64 15.11
CA LEU A 83 1.51 10.16 15.13
C LEU A 83 0.57 9.33 16.00
N ALA A 84 0.74 8.00 16.04
CA ALA A 84 -0.04 7.12 16.89
C ALA A 84 0.22 7.39 18.38
N ASP A 85 1.47 7.68 18.75
CA ASP A 85 1.89 8.00 20.13
C ASP A 85 1.29 9.33 20.63
N GLN A 86 0.91 10.23 19.72
CA GLN A 86 0.26 11.51 20.07
C GLN A 86 -1.20 11.33 20.52
N GLY A 87 -1.78 10.13 20.34
CA GLY A 87 -3.14 9.82 20.75
C GLY A 87 -4.17 10.42 19.81
N GLY A 88 -4.95 9.58 19.13
CA GLY A 88 -5.94 10.05 18.17
C GLY A 88 -6.56 8.93 17.34
N PRO A 89 -7.40 9.25 16.34
CA PRO A 89 -7.86 8.29 15.35
C PRO A 89 -6.66 7.66 14.63
N GLN A 90 -6.83 6.43 14.14
CA GLN A 90 -5.76 5.74 13.42
C GLN A 90 -5.34 6.57 12.20
N GLN A 91 -4.11 7.05 12.24
CA GLN A 91 -3.48 7.84 11.19
C GLN A 91 -2.28 7.05 10.67
N LEU A 92 -2.18 6.95 9.36
CA LEU A 92 -1.09 6.31 8.63
C LEU A 92 -0.39 7.37 7.79
N VAL A 93 0.93 7.39 7.86
CA VAL A 93 1.75 8.24 7.01
C VAL A 93 2.24 7.41 5.84
N PHE A 94 2.00 7.88 4.63
CA PHE A 94 2.50 7.29 3.40
C PHE A 94 3.60 8.19 2.83
N SER A 95 4.79 7.65 2.62
CA SER A 95 5.81 8.27 1.78
C SER A 95 5.43 8.05 0.32
N VAL A 96 5.21 9.13 -0.41
CA VAL A 96 4.72 9.14 -1.79
C VAL A 96 5.81 9.73 -2.67
N GLU A 97 6.14 9.01 -3.74
CA GLU A 97 7.07 9.46 -4.77
C GLU A 97 6.29 9.62 -6.08
N GLY A 98 6.43 10.80 -6.68
CA GLY A 98 5.84 11.11 -7.97
C GLY A 98 6.88 11.62 -8.97
N THR A 99 6.45 11.81 -10.22
CA THR A 99 7.33 12.23 -11.31
C THR A 99 7.88 13.65 -11.17
N ALA A 100 7.21 14.52 -10.41
CA ALA A 100 7.58 15.91 -10.21
C ALA A 100 8.18 16.18 -8.82
N GLY A 101 8.02 15.25 -7.87
CA GLY A 101 8.57 15.37 -6.51
C GLY A 101 8.12 14.25 -5.59
N SER A 102 8.63 14.29 -4.36
CA SER A 102 8.32 13.37 -3.26
C SER A 102 7.72 14.12 -2.07
N GLY A 103 7.01 13.38 -1.22
CA GLY A 103 6.38 13.94 -0.04
C GLY A 103 5.78 12.85 0.86
N LYS A 104 5.22 13.26 1.99
CA LYS A 104 4.50 12.38 2.91
C LYS A 104 3.04 12.78 2.96
N VAL A 105 2.15 11.80 2.89
CA VAL A 105 0.70 12.01 2.96
C VAL A 105 0.17 11.35 4.22
N VAL A 106 -0.50 12.12 5.06
CA VAL A 106 -1.18 11.63 6.26
C VAL A 106 -2.60 11.22 5.86
N VAL A 107 -2.94 9.96 6.11
CA VAL A 107 -4.26 9.38 5.87
C VAL A 107 -4.86 8.99 7.23
N ALA A 108 -6.09 9.40 7.50
CA ALA A 108 -6.83 9.03 8.69
C ALA A 108 -7.99 8.10 8.32
N THR A 109 -8.32 7.17 9.21
CA THR A 109 -9.54 6.38 9.07
C THR A 109 -10.70 7.10 9.76
N GLY A 110 -11.62 7.63 8.95
CA GLY A 110 -12.86 8.27 9.38
C GLY A 110 -14.06 7.32 9.36
N PRO A 111 -15.25 7.79 9.80
CA PRO A 111 -16.49 7.01 9.77
C PRO A 111 -16.97 6.70 8.35
N ALA A 112 -16.54 7.48 7.34
CA ALA A 112 -16.89 7.30 5.94
C ALA A 112 -15.86 6.47 5.15
N GLY A 113 -14.72 6.14 5.74
CA GLY A 113 -13.62 5.44 5.05
C GLY A 113 -12.26 6.09 5.30
N LEU A 114 -11.34 5.92 4.35
CA LEU A 114 -10.02 6.55 4.39
C LEU A 114 -10.13 8.01 3.95
N GLU A 115 -9.59 8.92 4.75
CA GLU A 115 -9.64 10.36 4.53
C GLU A 115 -8.22 10.93 4.50
N LEU A 116 -7.87 11.61 3.41
CA LEU A 116 -6.61 12.35 3.30
C LEU A 116 -6.65 13.56 4.23
N ARG A 117 -5.65 13.71 5.10
CA ARG A 117 -5.54 14.81 6.06
C ARG A 117 -4.62 15.89 5.55
N THR A 118 -3.36 15.53 5.34
CA THR A 118 -2.29 16.51 5.13
C THR A 118 -1.26 15.95 4.16
N LEU A 119 -0.81 16.78 3.22
CA LEU A 119 0.35 16.53 2.38
C LEU A 119 1.53 17.35 2.92
N ILE A 120 2.62 16.68 3.25
CA ILE A 120 3.87 17.27 3.71
C ILE A 120 4.89 17.10 2.59
N LEU A 121 5.31 18.19 1.98
CA LEU A 121 6.29 18.19 0.89
C LEU A 121 7.72 18.07 1.45
N GLU A 122 8.69 17.75 0.59
CA GLU A 122 10.11 17.65 1.00
C GLU A 122 10.70 18.97 1.53
N ASP A 123 10.15 20.10 1.10
CA ASP A 123 10.53 21.43 1.60
C ASP A 123 9.97 21.73 3.01
N GLY A 124 9.19 20.80 3.57
CA GLY A 124 8.51 20.93 4.87
C GLY A 124 7.19 21.70 4.79
N THR A 125 6.71 22.05 3.59
CA THR A 125 5.42 22.69 3.41
C THR A 125 4.29 21.68 3.71
N GLU A 126 3.42 22.03 4.65
CA GLU A 126 2.23 21.25 5.00
C GLU A 126 0.99 21.84 4.33
N ILE A 127 0.26 21.02 3.59
CA ILE A 127 -0.96 21.37 2.87
C ILE A 127 -2.11 20.55 3.44
N ASP A 128 -3.12 21.21 3.99
CA ASP A 128 -4.34 20.54 4.43
C ASP A 128 -5.17 20.10 3.21
N LEU A 129 -5.48 18.80 3.17
CA LEU A 129 -6.22 18.15 2.11
C LEU A 129 -7.73 18.08 2.42
N GLN A 130 -8.15 18.34 3.67
CA GLN A 130 -9.56 18.29 4.09
C GLN A 130 -10.31 19.55 3.68
N GLU A 131 -9.70 20.72 3.82
CA GLU A 131 -10.36 22.01 3.54
C GLU A 131 -10.55 22.30 2.04
N GLN A 132 -9.88 21.56 1.16
CA GLN A 132 -9.90 21.79 -0.29
C GLN A 132 -10.85 20.88 -1.08
N ASP A 133 -11.37 19.83 -0.46
CA ASP A 133 -12.38 18.93 -1.07
C ASP A 133 -13.77 19.61 -1.15
N ASP A 134 -14.07 20.53 -0.22
CA ASP A 134 -15.36 21.25 -0.14
C ASP A 134 -15.51 22.41 -1.15
N ARG A 135 -14.48 22.75 -1.93
CA ARG A 135 -14.48 23.96 -2.80
C ARG A 135 -14.62 23.70 -4.30
N ILE A 136 -14.96 22.49 -4.73
CA ILE A 136 -15.31 22.28 -6.15
C ILE A 136 -16.59 21.45 -6.24
N PRO A 137 -17.76 22.07 -6.52
CA PRO A 137 -18.84 21.32 -7.13
C PRO A 137 -18.30 20.73 -8.43
N MET A 138 -18.05 19.42 -8.43
CA MET A 138 -17.85 18.66 -9.65
C MET A 138 -19.19 18.54 -10.38
N GLU A 139 -19.67 19.65 -10.94
CA GLU A 139 -20.49 19.60 -12.15
C GLU A 139 -19.52 19.46 -13.33
N PHE A 140 -19.03 18.23 -13.53
CA PHE A 140 -18.59 17.84 -14.86
C PHE A 140 -19.85 17.58 -15.68
N ASP A 141 -20.37 18.61 -16.35
CA ASP A 141 -21.22 18.43 -17.52
C ASP A 141 -20.35 17.78 -18.60
N ILE A 142 -20.28 16.45 -18.57
CA ILE A 142 -19.88 15.68 -19.74
C ILE A 142 -21.11 15.72 -20.65
N ASP A 143 -21.23 16.81 -21.41
CA ASP A 143 -22.12 16.83 -22.56
C ASP A 143 -21.56 15.80 -23.52
N SER A 144 -22.24 14.65 -23.58
CA SER A 144 -21.98 13.59 -24.54
C SER A 144 -22.41 14.06 -25.93
N GLY A 145 -21.81 15.14 -26.41
CA GLY A 145 -21.80 15.56 -27.80
C GLY A 145 -20.60 14.91 -28.46
N GLU A 146 -20.86 13.81 -29.14
CA GLU A 146 -20.09 13.26 -30.26
C GLU A 146 -18.78 14.03 -30.60
N LEU A 147 -17.66 13.55 -30.08
CA LEU A 147 -16.34 14.04 -30.50
C LEU A 147 -16.01 13.43 -31.87
N GLU A 148 -16.59 13.97 -32.95
CA GLU A 148 -16.11 13.72 -34.31
C GLU A 148 -14.78 14.48 -34.50
N ILE A 149 -13.68 13.74 -34.43
CA ILE A 149 -12.37 14.27 -34.85
C ILE A 149 -12.34 14.16 -36.39
N ASP A 150 -12.92 15.15 -37.06
CA ASP A 150 -12.80 15.27 -38.52
C ASP A 150 -11.36 15.65 -38.86
N THR A 151 -10.60 14.65 -39.30
CA THR A 151 -9.25 14.85 -39.83
C THR A 151 -9.38 15.37 -41.28
N GLY A 152 -9.96 16.55 -41.44
CA GLY A 152 -10.12 17.28 -42.69
C GLY A 152 -8.86 18.11 -42.99
N GLU A 153 -8.36 17.97 -44.21
CA GLU A 153 -7.13 18.54 -44.79
C GLU A 153 -6.62 19.87 -44.20
N LEU A 154 -5.37 19.84 -43.70
CA LEU A 154 -4.59 21.05 -43.42
C LEU A 154 -4.13 21.69 -44.75
N GLN A 155 -4.97 22.53 -45.36
CA GLN A 155 -4.53 23.46 -46.41
C GLN A 155 -4.03 24.75 -45.75
N ILE A 156 -2.71 24.86 -45.65
CA ILE A 156 -2.00 26.11 -45.39
C ILE A 156 -2.09 26.97 -46.65
N ASP A 157 -3.09 27.86 -46.70
CA ASP A 157 -3.18 28.91 -47.71
C ASP A 157 -2.21 30.04 -47.34
N SER A 158 -1.10 30.10 -48.08
CA SER A 158 -0.13 31.18 -48.02
C SER A 158 -0.63 32.27 -48.97
N GLY A 159 -1.38 33.25 -48.45
CA GLY A 159 -2.06 34.23 -49.30
C GLY A 159 -2.45 35.53 -48.58
N ASP A 160 -1.55 36.52 -48.69
CA ASP A 160 -1.82 37.96 -48.72
C ASP A 160 -2.16 38.71 -47.41
N LEU A 161 -1.12 39.28 -46.80
CA LEU A 161 -1.24 40.50 -46.00
C LEU A 161 -1.35 41.71 -46.94
N VAL A 162 -2.54 42.31 -47.04
CA VAL A 162 -2.67 43.69 -47.51
C VAL A 162 -3.21 44.56 -46.37
N PRO A 163 -2.36 45.36 -45.70
CA PRO A 163 -2.83 46.55 -45.00
C PRO A 163 -2.88 47.73 -45.98
N GLN A 164 -4.00 48.44 -45.95
CA GLN A 164 -4.27 49.62 -46.77
C GLN A 164 -3.34 50.80 -46.45
N ALA A 165 -2.93 51.53 -47.50
CA ALA A 165 -2.99 53.01 -47.64
C ALA A 165 -2.33 53.44 -48.96
#